data_AF-I9WC75-F1
#
_entry.id   AF-I9WC75-F1
#
_cell.length_a   1.000
_cell.length_b   1.000
_cell.length_c   1.000
_cell.angle_alpha   90.00
_cell.angle_beta   90.00
_cell.angle_gamma   90.00
#
_symmetry.space_group_name_H-M   'P 1'
#
loop_
_entity.id
_entity.type
_entity.pdbx_description
1 polymer ?
#
loop_
_entity_poly.entity_id
_entity_poly.type
_entity_poly.pdbx_seq_one_letter_code
_entity_poly.pdbx_strand_id
1 'polypeptide(L)' 'MSAALLAPPPELPKVQRDSAGQMTGAQALPSLTAVYDVAGQIRAAYIELQAEVRLALGIDDAQSR' A
#
# COMPACT_ATOMS: atom_id res chain seq x y z
N MET A 1 17.79 -8.67 -5.61
CA MET A 1 16.59 -8.06 -4.99
C MET A 1 16.10 -6.93 -5.87
N SER A 2 14.79 -6.77 -6.08
CA SER A 2 14.28 -5.59 -6.78
C SER A 2 14.57 -4.34 -5.93
N ALA A 3 14.97 -3.24 -6.58
CA ALA A 3 15.28 -1.99 -5.89
C ALA A 3 14.05 -1.43 -5.14
N ALA A 4 12.85 -1.75 -5.60
CA ALA A 4 11.58 -1.35 -4.98
C ALA A 4 11.36 -1.92 -3.57
N LEU A 5 11.91 -3.12 -3.27
CA LEU A 5 11.85 -3.71 -1.92
C LEU A 5 12.79 -3.05 -0.90
N LEU A 6 13.81 -2.37 -1.39
CA LEU A 6 14.77 -1.64 -0.57
C LEU A 6 14.36 -0.18 -0.38
N ALA A 7 13.36 0.29 -1.14
CA ALA A 7 12.80 1.61 -0.96
C ALA A 7 12.00 1.63 0.36
N PRO A 8 12.15 2.70 1.17
CA PRO A 8 11.32 2.86 2.36
C PRO A 8 9.84 2.90 1.96
N PRO A 9 8.95 2.30 2.78
CA PRO A 9 7.53 2.33 2.51
C PRO A 9 7.01 3.79 2.51
N PRO A 10 5.91 4.06 1.78
CA PRO A 10 5.27 5.38 1.81
C PRO A 10 4.93 5.78 3.25
N GLU A 11 5.14 7.04 3.58
CA GLU A 11 4.74 7.57 4.87
C GLU A 11 3.22 7.55 5.03
N LEU A 12 2.77 7.35 6.26
CA LEU A 12 1.34 7.43 6.57
C LEU A 12 0.84 8.87 6.45
N PRO A 13 -0.39 9.08 5.94
CA PRO A 13 -0.97 10.40 5.85
C PRO A 13 -1.20 10.96 7.26
N LYS A 14 -1.03 12.28 7.41
CA LYS A 14 -1.33 12.96 8.67
C LYS A 14 -2.82 12.88 8.95
N VAL A 15 -3.15 12.61 10.21
CA VAL A 15 -4.54 12.63 10.70
C VAL A 15 -5.11 14.03 10.49
N GLN A 16 -6.29 14.08 9.88
CA GLN A 16 -6.99 15.33 9.64
C GLN A 16 -7.62 15.80 10.93
N ARG A 17 -7.49 17.11 11.19
CA ARG A 17 -8.01 17.78 12.38
C ARG A 17 -8.66 19.08 11.95
N ASP A 18 -9.64 19.54 12.70
CA ASP A 18 -10.23 20.85 12.49
C ASP A 18 -9.28 21.98 12.97
N SER A 19 -9.73 23.23 12.83
CA SER A 19 -8.96 24.41 13.24
C SER A 19 -8.69 24.47 14.75
N ALA A 20 -9.45 23.74 15.58
CA ALA A 20 -9.23 23.61 17.01
C ALA A 20 -8.37 22.38 17.37
N GLY A 21 -7.87 21.64 16.38
CA GLY A 21 -7.08 20.43 16.57
C GLY A 21 -7.90 19.20 16.98
N GLN A 22 -9.23 19.27 16.94
CA GLN A 22 -10.11 18.16 17.27
C GLN A 22 -10.33 17.26 16.05
N MET A 23 -10.60 15.98 16.32
CA MET A 23 -11.00 15.02 15.28
C MET A 23 -12.42 14.59 15.56
N THR A 24 -13.37 15.20 14.86
CA THR A 24 -14.78 14.77 14.88
C THR A 24 -15.02 13.71 13.80
N GLY A 25 -16.24 13.18 13.71
CA GLY A 25 -16.62 12.26 12.63
C GLY A 25 -16.33 12.80 11.22
N ALA A 26 -16.43 14.12 11.03
CA ALA A 26 -16.17 14.78 9.75
C ALA A 26 -14.70 14.72 9.32
N GLN A 27 -13.75 14.70 10.27
CA GLN A 27 -12.32 14.54 9.99
C GLN A 27 -11.86 13.08 10.05
N ALA A 28 -12.54 12.26 10.85
CA ALA A 28 -12.23 10.84 10.99
C ALA A 28 -12.47 10.07 9.68
N LEU A 29 -13.60 10.31 9.01
CA LEU A 29 -13.95 9.64 7.75
C LEU A 29 -12.89 9.83 6.65
N PRO A 30 -12.50 11.07 6.26
CA PRO A 30 -11.48 11.26 5.25
C PRO A 30 -10.07 10.82 5.71
N SER A 31 -9.76 10.88 7.01
CA SER A 31 -8.52 10.30 7.55
C SER A 31 -8.47 8.78 7.36
N LEU A 32 -9.60 8.10 7.57
CA LEU A 32 -9.71 6.65 7.35
C LEU A 32 -9.51 6.29 5.88
N THR A 33 -10.17 7.02 4.98
CA THR A 33 -10.00 6.81 3.53
C THR A 33 -8.55 6.97 3.10
N ALA A 34 -7.88 8.04 3.56
CA ALA A 34 -6.47 8.28 3.25
C ALA A 34 -5.54 7.14 3.69
N VAL A 35 -5.80 6.52 4.86
CA VAL A 35 -5.05 5.36 5.33
C VAL A 35 -5.27 4.15 4.41
N TYR A 36 -6.51 3.91 3.99
CA TYR A 36 -6.82 2.81 3.07
C TYR A 36 -6.24 3.01 1.68
N ASP A 37 -6.11 4.25 1.20
CA ASP A 37 -5.45 4.53 -0.07
C ASP A 37 -3.97 4.12 -0.04
N VAL A 38 -3.25 4.49 1.04
CA VAL A 38 -1.84 4.07 1.23
C VAL A 38 -1.73 2.56 1.38
N ALA A 39 -2.62 1.93 2.15
CA ALA A 39 -2.64 0.47 2.28
C ALA A 39 -2.90 -0.23 0.92
N GLY A 40 -3.77 0.34 0.09
CA GLY A 40 -4.03 -0.13 -1.27
C GLY A 40 -2.81 -0.03 -2.18
N GLN A 41 -2.08 1.08 -2.13
CA GLN A 41 -0.83 1.27 -2.88
C GLN A 41 0.26 0.28 -2.48
N ILE A 42 0.45 0.08 -1.17
CA ILE A 42 1.40 -0.92 -0.65
C ILE A 42 1.01 -2.31 -1.17
N ARG A 43 -0.27 -2.68 -1.08
CA ARG A 43 -0.75 -3.97 -1.57
C ARG A 43 -0.52 -4.14 -3.07
N ALA A 44 -0.75 -3.11 -3.88
CA ALA A 44 -0.50 -3.15 -5.32
C ALA A 44 0.98 -3.41 -5.63
N ALA A 45 1.88 -2.68 -4.98
CA ALA A 45 3.33 -2.86 -5.14
C ALA A 45 3.80 -4.28 -4.77
N TYR A 46 3.25 -4.87 -3.69
CA TYR A 46 3.55 -6.25 -3.33
C TYR A 46 3.05 -7.27 -4.35
N ILE A 47 1.90 -7.04 -5.00
CA ILE A 47 1.38 -7.94 -6.04
C ILE A 47 2.28 -7.91 -7.27
N GLU A 48 2.67 -6.72 -7.72
CA GLU A 48 3.60 -6.53 -8.84
C GLU A 48 4.93 -7.23 -8.57
N LEU A 49 5.49 -7.02 -7.37
CA LEU A 49 6.70 -7.70 -6.94
C LEU A 49 6.56 -9.22 -6.92
N GLN A 50 5.44 -9.75 -6.41
CA GLN A 50 5.21 -11.20 -6.41
C GLN A 50 5.18 -11.75 -7.83
N ALA A 51 4.62 -11.00 -8.79
CA ALA A 51 4.64 -11.37 -10.20
C ALA A 51 6.08 -11.38 -10.76
N GLU A 52 6.88 -10.35 -10.48
CA GLU A 52 8.30 -10.30 -10.87
C GLU A 52 9.10 -11.47 -10.30
N VAL A 53 8.87 -11.82 -9.03
CA VAL A 53 9.54 -12.94 -8.38
C VAL A 53 9.14 -14.28 -9.00
N ARG A 54 7.84 -14.49 -9.31
CA ARG A 54 7.39 -15.72 -10.01
C ARG A 54 8.06 -15.87 -11.37
N LEU A 55 8.12 -14.79 -12.14
CA LEU A 55 8.81 -14.76 -13.44
C LEU A 55 10.29 -15.07 -13.29
N ALA A 56 10.98 -14.45 -12.32
CA ALA A 56 12.40 -14.67 -12.06
C ALA A 56 12.72 -16.10 -11.61
N LEU A 57 11.80 -16.75 -10.90
CA LEU A 57 11.94 -18.14 -10.45
C LEU A 57 11.51 -19.17 -11.52
N GLY A 58 10.98 -18.73 -12.67
CA GLY A 58 10.47 -19.63 -13.70
C GLY A 58 9.26 -20.44 -13.26
N ILE A 59 8.50 -19.96 -12.28
CA ILE A 59 7.24 -20.59 -11.84
C ILE A 59 6.18 -20.19 -12.85
N ASP A 60 5.99 -21.03 -13.86
CA ASP A 60 4.96 -20.88 -14.87
C ASP A 60 3.67 -21.52 -14.36
N ASP A 61 2.63 -20.71 -14.09
CA ASP A 61 1.31 -21.17 -13.62
C ASP A 61 0.63 -22.16 -14.60
N ALA A 62 1.22 -22.37 -15.78
CA ALA A 62 0.82 -23.36 -16.77
C ALA A 62 1.07 -24.83 -16.35
N GLN A 63 1.94 -25.09 -15.37
CA GLN A 63 2.26 -26.48 -14.94
C GLN A 63 1.36 -27.04 -13.83
N SER A 64 0.40 -26.25 -13.30
CA SER A 64 -0.43 -26.66 -12.15
C SER A 64 -1.90 -26.97 -12.50
N ARG A 65 -2.22 -27.30 -13.76
CA ARG A 65 -3.55 -27.76 -14.19
C ARG A 65 -3.52 -29.16 -14.78
#